data_AF-A0A7D4I807-F1
#
_entry.id   AF-A0A7D4I807-F1
#
_cell.length_a   1.000
_cell.length_b   1.000
_cell.length_c   1.000
_cell.angle_alpha   90.00
_cell.angle_beta   90.00
_cell.angle_gamma   90.00
#
_symmetry.space_group_name_H-M   'P 1'
#
loop_
_entity.id
_entity.type
_entity.pdbx_description
1 polymer ?
#
loop_
_entity_poly.entity_id
_entity_poly.type
_entity_poly.pdbx_seq_one_letter_code
_entity_poly.pdbx_strand_id
1 'polypeptide(L)'
;MEAFFATAFERGAFAHVERFDVSVVEADITRFEVKADLDLMKAVVKWPKGVFPGTSSVYGDFLNMLVEVAGTVFSATCLARNFEEAMHQLFQTDGAMDRAAMIGSLCFSRQRIFSGVARLAGWDKHSPKKFEARSNRPPVVRERPARKEPREGDTASRDFHLSNMTDHREMKVHSVIDVHLWDRAEWTGAAYGVAHPEAPPFIALMFKNRGAAAKIFERWRERFGSIDLKEEIHIGVVRRFSTEHPAHYGMVITSKFPKDSADSRVAMMASRSLTMEPANDTNLSAFLDLYKRAGAYLLMPALITPGQTLQFIDGLHILKRSLHVKMAVDVGPHDTENLFLAPRGLQHGKD
;
A
#
# COMPACT_ATOMS: atom_id res chain seq x y z
N MET A 1 13.08 -4.92 8.74
CA MET A 1 12.43 -4.53 7.47
C MET A 1 13.02 -3.24 6.94
N GLU A 2 12.96 -2.13 7.69
CA GLU A 2 13.55 -0.85 7.26
C GLU A 2 15.00 -0.99 6.77
N ALA A 3 15.88 -1.62 7.55
CA ALA A 3 17.25 -1.87 7.13
C ALA A 3 17.34 -2.63 5.79
N PHE A 4 16.47 -3.61 5.54
CA PHE A 4 16.51 -4.40 4.30
C PHE A 4 16.12 -3.59 3.08
N PHE A 5 15.13 -2.70 3.21
CA PHE A 5 14.54 -1.97 2.08
C PHE A 5 15.04 -0.54 1.92
N ALA A 6 16.03 -0.13 2.71
CA ALA A 6 16.57 1.24 2.69
C ALA A 6 17.01 1.69 1.28
N THR A 7 17.50 0.79 0.44
CA THR A 7 17.95 1.08 -0.95
C THR A 7 16.96 0.62 -2.02
N ALA A 8 15.78 0.12 -1.65
CA ALA A 8 14.81 -0.43 -2.61
C ALA A 8 14.38 0.58 -3.69
N PHE A 9 14.25 1.85 -3.31
CA PHE A 9 13.85 2.90 -4.23
C PHE A 9 14.90 3.19 -5.32
N GLU A 10 16.19 3.04 -4.99
CA GLU A 10 17.30 3.22 -5.95
C GLU A 10 17.23 2.16 -7.06
N ARG A 11 16.58 1.03 -6.77
CA ARG A 11 16.32 -0.07 -7.71
C ARG A 11 15.00 0.07 -8.46
N GLY A 12 14.32 1.20 -8.31
CA GLY A 12 12.98 1.42 -8.88
C GLY A 12 11.94 0.44 -8.36
N ALA A 13 12.16 -0.11 -7.15
CA ALA A 13 11.18 -0.93 -6.46
C ALA A 13 10.31 -0.06 -5.56
N PHE A 14 9.00 -0.13 -5.76
CA PHE A 14 8.02 0.72 -5.10
C PHE A 14 6.94 -0.12 -4.45
N ALA A 15 6.63 0.21 -3.19
CA ALA A 15 5.61 -0.50 -2.44
C ALA A 15 4.21 -0.04 -2.87
N HIS A 16 3.32 -1.02 -3.09
CA HIS A 16 1.91 -0.82 -3.43
C HIS A 16 0.97 -1.22 -2.29
N VAL A 17 1.50 -1.70 -1.16
CA VAL A 17 0.73 -2.05 0.05
C VAL A 17 1.27 -1.28 1.25
N GLU A 18 0.37 -0.69 2.04
CA GLU A 18 0.76 0.10 3.23
C GLU A 18 1.20 -0.75 4.43
N ARG A 19 0.69 -1.97 4.53
CA ARG A 19 0.84 -2.81 5.72
C ARG A 19 0.98 -4.28 5.34
N PHE A 20 1.98 -4.92 5.94
CA PHE A 20 2.17 -6.35 5.96
C PHE A 20 2.40 -6.77 7.42
N ASP A 21 1.57 -7.67 7.95
CA ASP A 21 1.64 -8.09 9.34
C ASP A 21 2.53 -9.33 9.50
N VAL A 22 3.57 -9.21 10.32
CA VAL A 22 4.43 -10.34 10.69
C VAL A 22 4.16 -10.69 12.15
N SER A 23 3.65 -11.89 12.39
CA SER A 23 3.43 -12.44 13.74
C SER A 23 4.52 -13.44 14.06
N VAL A 24 5.16 -13.29 15.22
CA VAL A 24 6.16 -14.26 15.72
C VAL A 24 5.51 -15.04 16.84
N VAL A 25 5.46 -16.36 16.71
CA VAL A 25 4.81 -17.27 17.68
C VAL A 25 5.77 -18.35 18.12
N GLU A 26 5.91 -18.54 19.42
CA GLU A 26 6.70 -19.65 19.95
C GLU A 26 5.97 -20.98 19.70
N ALA A 27 6.68 -21.99 19.20
CA ALA A 27 6.12 -23.26 18.78
C ALA A 27 7.04 -24.44 19.12
N ASP A 28 6.45 -25.62 19.24
CA ASP A 28 7.18 -26.88 19.47
C ASP A 28 7.77 -27.41 18.15
N ILE A 29 8.83 -26.75 17.70
CA ILE A 29 9.55 -27.02 16.45
C ILE A 29 11.06 -26.93 16.69
N THR A 30 11.85 -27.54 15.81
CA THR A 30 13.32 -27.63 15.95
C THR A 30 14.08 -26.54 15.18
N ARG A 31 13.44 -25.91 14.18
CA ARG A 31 14.01 -24.84 13.35
C ARG A 31 12.96 -23.76 13.10
N PHE A 32 13.40 -22.56 12.71
CA PHE A 32 12.47 -21.50 12.34
C PHE A 32 11.65 -21.91 11.10
N GLU A 33 10.37 -21.57 11.10
CA GLU A 33 9.49 -21.76 9.94
C GLU A 33 8.79 -20.44 9.62
N VAL A 34 8.80 -20.03 8.36
CA VAL A 34 8.03 -18.88 7.87
C VAL A 34 6.87 -19.39 7.04
N LYS A 35 5.65 -18.99 7.38
CA LYS A 35 4.45 -19.25 6.58
C LYS A 35 3.77 -17.94 6.25
N ALA A 36 3.63 -17.65 4.95
CA ALA A 36 2.98 -16.44 4.48
C ALA A 36 1.60 -16.72 3.87
N ASP A 37 0.68 -15.81 4.12
CA ASP A 37 -0.56 -15.63 3.38
C ASP A 37 -0.48 -14.28 2.67
N LEU A 38 -0.04 -14.32 1.41
CA LEU A 38 0.18 -13.12 0.60
C LEU A 38 -1.13 -12.41 0.28
N ASP A 39 -2.24 -13.14 0.24
CA ASP A 39 -3.54 -12.57 -0.05
C ASP A 39 -4.03 -11.69 1.10
N LEU A 40 -3.71 -12.07 2.34
CA LEU A 40 -4.00 -11.27 3.53
C LEU A 40 -2.86 -10.30 3.92
N MET A 41 -1.72 -10.36 3.22
CA MET A 41 -0.49 -9.65 3.58
C MET A 41 -0.04 -9.95 5.02
N LYS A 42 -0.06 -11.24 5.36
CA LYS A 42 0.31 -11.75 6.69
C LYS A 42 1.42 -12.78 6.56
N ALA A 43 2.34 -12.80 7.51
CA ALA A 43 3.25 -13.92 7.72
C ALA A 43 3.29 -14.31 9.18
N VAL A 44 3.42 -15.61 9.43
CA VAL A 44 3.67 -16.18 10.74
C VAL A 44 5.06 -16.79 10.73
N VAL A 45 5.92 -16.28 11.59
CA VAL A 45 7.21 -16.88 11.92
C VAL A 45 7.00 -17.75 13.14
N LYS A 46 7.07 -19.07 12.97
CA LYS A 46 7.13 -19.97 14.11
C LYS A 46 8.55 -20.00 14.64
N TRP A 47 8.66 -19.83 15.95
CA TRP A 47 9.90 -19.69 16.68
C TRP A 47 10.12 -20.91 17.58
N PRO A 48 11.24 -21.65 17.45
CA PRO A 48 11.52 -22.79 18.32
C PRO A 48 11.54 -22.44 19.81
N LYS A 49 10.91 -23.26 20.65
CA LYS A 49 10.84 -23.02 22.10
C LYS A 49 12.21 -22.89 22.75
N GLY A 50 12.39 -21.87 23.58
CA GLY A 50 13.62 -21.66 24.35
C GLY A 50 14.86 -21.33 23.51
N VAL A 51 14.71 -21.08 22.22
CA VAL A 51 15.82 -20.77 21.33
C VAL A 51 16.14 -19.28 21.33
N PHE A 52 17.40 -18.96 21.66
CA PHE A 52 17.94 -17.61 21.55
C PHE A 52 18.85 -17.48 20.31
N PRO A 53 18.64 -16.47 19.42
CA PRO A 53 19.36 -16.33 18.15
C PRO A 53 20.87 -16.14 18.27
N GLY A 54 21.35 -15.66 19.41
CA GLY A 54 22.78 -15.47 19.69
C GLY A 54 23.54 -16.77 19.98
N THR A 55 22.90 -17.94 19.87
CA THR A 55 23.57 -19.24 19.99
C THR A 55 24.22 -19.61 18.66
N SER A 56 25.50 -20.00 18.67
CA SER A 56 26.26 -20.28 17.44
C SER A 56 25.63 -21.35 16.54
N SER A 57 25.04 -22.40 17.11
CA SER A 57 24.37 -23.47 16.37
C SER A 57 23.08 -23.06 15.67
N VAL A 58 22.47 -21.94 16.07
CA VAL A 58 21.17 -21.45 15.58
C VAL A 58 21.34 -20.24 14.66
N TYR A 59 22.48 -19.55 14.76
CA TYR A 59 22.70 -18.25 14.15
C TYR A 59 22.47 -18.24 12.63
N GLY A 60 22.97 -19.26 11.91
CA GLY A 60 22.77 -19.38 10.46
C GLY A 60 21.29 -19.48 10.09
N ASP A 61 20.54 -20.36 10.77
CA ASP A 61 19.10 -20.54 10.56
C ASP A 61 18.31 -19.25 10.88
N PHE A 62 18.73 -18.51 11.90
CA PHE A 62 18.15 -17.22 12.23
C PHE A 62 18.35 -16.18 11.13
N LEU A 63 19.57 -16.06 10.59
CA LEU A 63 19.84 -15.14 9.48
C LEU A 63 19.03 -15.50 8.23
N ASN A 64 18.97 -16.79 7.91
CA ASN A 64 18.16 -17.27 6.79
C ASN A 64 16.67 -16.92 6.97
N MET A 65 16.13 -17.10 8.17
CA MET A 65 14.76 -16.70 8.48
C MET A 65 14.53 -15.19 8.30
N LEU A 66 15.46 -14.33 8.76
CA LEU A 66 15.32 -12.87 8.56
C LEU A 66 15.27 -12.49 7.08
N VAL A 67 16.10 -13.15 6.26
CA VAL A 67 16.17 -12.93 4.82
C VAL A 67 14.92 -13.45 4.13
N GLU A 68 14.43 -14.63 4.52
CA GLU A 68 13.18 -15.21 4.01
C GLU A 68 11.98 -14.30 4.31
N VAL A 69 11.87 -13.78 5.54
CA VAL A 69 10.82 -12.81 5.90
C VAL A 69 10.98 -11.53 5.07
N ALA A 70 12.19 -10.99 4.95
CA ALA A 70 12.43 -9.78 4.16
C ALA A 70 12.07 -9.97 2.68
N GLY A 71 12.50 -11.07 2.06
CA GLY A 71 12.21 -11.39 0.66
C GLY A 71 10.71 -11.63 0.43
N THR A 72 10.04 -12.30 1.37
CA THR A 72 8.59 -12.52 1.33
C THR A 72 7.84 -11.20 1.37
N VAL A 73 8.15 -10.33 2.34
CA VAL A 73 7.51 -9.02 2.47
C VAL A 73 7.78 -8.16 1.23
N PHE A 74 9.01 -8.15 0.73
CA PHE A 74 9.35 -7.40 -0.48
C PHE A 74 8.52 -7.88 -1.67
N SER A 75 8.48 -9.19 -1.90
CA SER A 75 7.75 -9.79 -3.01
C SER A 75 6.25 -9.58 -2.91
N ALA A 76 5.70 -9.54 -1.70
CA ALA A 76 4.28 -9.33 -1.50
C ALA A 76 3.86 -7.87 -1.72
N THR A 77 4.73 -6.93 -1.33
CA THR A 77 4.34 -5.51 -1.18
C THR A 77 4.92 -4.59 -2.24
N CYS A 78 5.97 -5.00 -2.96
CA CYS A 78 6.71 -4.16 -3.88
C CYS A 78 6.59 -4.62 -5.33
N LEU A 79 6.62 -3.65 -6.24
CA LEU A 79 6.79 -3.86 -7.68
C LEU A 79 8.04 -3.15 -8.16
N ALA A 80 8.71 -3.73 -9.15
CA ALA A 80 9.78 -3.09 -9.87
C ALA A 80 9.63 -3.36 -11.36
N ARG A 81 10.22 -2.51 -12.21
CA ARG A 81 10.22 -2.71 -13.67
C ARG A 81 10.87 -4.05 -14.05
N ASN A 82 12.00 -4.37 -13.41
CA ASN A 82 12.64 -5.67 -13.49
C ASN A 82 12.71 -6.26 -12.07
N PHE A 83 11.68 -7.03 -11.70
CA PHE A 83 11.52 -7.54 -10.35
C PHE A 83 12.64 -8.51 -9.94
N GLU A 84 13.04 -9.40 -10.86
CA GLU A 84 14.10 -10.38 -10.61
C GLU A 84 15.45 -9.69 -10.37
N GLU A 85 15.79 -8.72 -11.21
CA GLU A 85 17.01 -7.93 -11.03
C GLU A 85 16.98 -7.09 -9.74
N ALA A 86 15.84 -6.47 -9.42
CA ALA A 86 15.69 -5.71 -8.18
C ALA A 86 15.87 -6.61 -6.94
N MET A 87 15.32 -7.83 -6.95
CA MET A 87 15.53 -8.82 -5.90
C MET A 87 16.99 -9.26 -5.81
N HIS A 88 17.63 -9.58 -6.93
CA HIS A 88 19.03 -9.98 -6.96
C HIS A 88 19.94 -8.87 -6.41
N GLN A 89 19.79 -7.64 -6.90
CA GLN A 89 20.56 -6.49 -6.44
C GLN A 89 20.33 -6.23 -4.96
N LEU A 90 19.07 -6.19 -4.51
CA LEU A 90 18.75 -5.87 -3.11
C LEU A 90 19.30 -6.93 -2.14
N PHE A 91 19.15 -8.22 -2.46
CA PHE A 91 19.47 -9.30 -1.52
C PHE A 91 20.88 -9.85 -1.66
N GLN A 92 21.50 -9.77 -2.84
CA GLN A 92 22.85 -10.33 -3.08
C GLN A 92 23.93 -9.26 -3.25
N THR A 93 23.60 -8.08 -3.80
CA THR A 93 24.62 -7.06 -4.15
C THR A 93 24.64 -5.88 -3.17
N ASP A 94 23.48 -5.45 -2.69
CA ASP A 94 23.32 -4.28 -1.81
C ASP A 94 23.58 -4.61 -0.34
N GLY A 95 24.27 -5.70 -0.02
CA GLY A 95 24.64 -6.03 1.36
C GLY A 95 23.45 -6.25 2.30
N ALA A 96 22.27 -6.67 1.80
CA ALA A 96 21.18 -7.07 2.69
C ALA A 96 21.58 -8.21 3.63
N MET A 97 22.41 -9.14 3.14
CA MET A 97 23.04 -10.17 3.97
C MET A 97 23.97 -9.56 5.03
N ASP A 98 24.76 -8.54 4.68
CA ASP A 98 25.61 -7.84 5.65
C ASP A 98 24.78 -7.11 6.71
N ARG A 99 23.65 -6.50 6.31
CA ARG A 99 22.70 -5.90 7.24
C ARG A 99 22.03 -6.94 8.13
N ALA A 100 21.65 -8.10 7.58
CA ALA A 100 21.13 -9.22 8.35
C ALA A 100 22.17 -9.72 9.37
N ALA A 101 23.42 -9.90 8.95
CA ALA A 101 24.52 -10.29 9.81
C ALA A 101 24.82 -9.24 10.89
N MET A 102 24.76 -7.95 10.55
CA MET A 102 24.90 -6.86 11.52
C MET A 102 23.80 -6.93 12.58
N ILE A 103 22.54 -7.11 12.17
CA ILE A 103 21.40 -7.28 13.09
C ILE A 103 21.61 -8.52 13.97
N GLY A 104 21.99 -9.65 13.37
CA GLY A 104 22.26 -10.88 14.09
C GLY A 104 23.40 -10.75 15.09
N SER A 105 24.45 -9.99 14.77
CA SER A 105 25.62 -9.82 15.65
C SER A 105 25.26 -9.20 17.01
N LEU A 106 24.20 -8.38 17.04
CA LEU A 106 23.68 -7.80 18.27
C LEU A 106 23.15 -8.87 19.24
N CYS A 107 22.67 -10.01 18.71
CA CYS A 107 22.23 -11.14 19.53
C CYS A 107 23.40 -11.77 20.29
N PHE A 108 24.59 -11.91 19.69
CA PHE A 108 25.78 -12.42 20.42
C PHE A 108 26.17 -11.50 21.57
N SER A 109 26.24 -10.20 21.30
CA SER A 109 26.57 -9.21 22.32
C SER A 109 25.59 -9.26 23.48
N ARG A 110 24.29 -9.38 23.19
CA ARG A 110 23.24 -9.52 24.21
C ARG A 110 23.32 -10.85 24.97
N GLN A 111 23.55 -11.97 24.28
CA GLN A 111 23.71 -13.28 24.93
C GLN A 111 24.88 -13.27 25.91
N ARG A 112 26.02 -12.69 25.50
CA ARG A 112 27.22 -12.63 26.32
C ARG A 112 27.05 -11.77 27.58
N ILE A 113 26.35 -10.64 27.47
CA ILE A 113 26.21 -9.69 28.59
C ILE A 113 25.03 -10.05 29.49
N PHE A 114 23.91 -10.47 28.91
CA PHE A 114 22.64 -10.61 29.64
C PHE A 114 22.07 -12.03 29.66
N SER A 115 22.78 -13.00 29.07
CA SER A 115 22.29 -14.38 28.91
C SER A 115 20.95 -14.48 28.18
N GLY A 116 20.66 -13.53 27.29
CA GLY A 116 19.46 -13.53 26.45
C GLY A 116 18.84 -12.15 26.25
N VAL A 117 17.51 -12.07 26.42
CA VAL A 117 16.75 -10.82 26.27
C VAL A 117 16.89 -9.96 27.52
N ALA A 118 17.36 -8.73 27.34
CA ALA A 118 17.45 -7.73 28.40
C ALA A 118 16.41 -6.61 28.26
N ARG A 119 15.86 -6.20 29.40
CA ARG A 119 15.15 -4.93 29.59
C ARG A 119 16.13 -3.84 30.01
N LEU A 120 15.77 -2.57 29.78
CA LEU A 120 16.57 -1.41 30.21
C LEU A 120 16.95 -1.46 31.70
N ALA A 121 16.04 -1.87 32.59
CA ALA A 121 16.33 -2.04 34.01
C ALA A 121 17.41 -3.11 34.33
N GLY A 122 17.66 -4.05 33.41
CA GLY A 122 18.74 -5.03 33.55
C GLY A 122 20.13 -4.42 33.38
N TRP A 123 20.25 -3.24 32.75
CA TRP A 123 21.52 -2.57 32.50
C TRP A 123 22.17 -2.02 33.77
N ASP A 124 21.37 -1.64 34.77
CA ASP A 124 21.87 -1.15 36.06
C ASP A 124 22.75 -2.20 36.78
N LYS A 125 22.50 -3.49 36.52
CA LYS A 125 23.30 -4.59 37.07
C LYS A 125 24.69 -4.72 36.43
N HIS A 126 24.83 -4.29 35.18
CA HIS A 126 26.07 -4.40 34.40
C HIS A 126 26.82 -3.07 34.25
N SER A 127 26.19 -1.95 34.61
CA SER A 127 26.82 -0.63 34.69
C SER A 127 26.49 0.02 36.04
N PRO A 128 27.07 -0.49 37.16
CA PRO A 128 26.74 -0.01 38.50
C PRO A 128 27.25 1.42 38.75
N LYS A 129 28.21 1.88 37.95
CA LYS A 129 28.82 3.20 38.08
C LYS A 129 27.93 4.25 37.43
N LYS A 130 27.19 4.98 38.26
CA LYS A 130 26.42 6.14 37.83
C LYS A 130 27.35 7.34 37.67
N PHE A 131 27.21 8.04 36.55
CA PHE A 131 27.91 9.29 36.29
C PHE A 131 26.90 10.42 36.39
N GLU A 132 27.12 11.32 37.34
CA GLU A 132 26.27 12.50 37.45
C GLU A 132 26.47 13.41 36.24
N ALA A 133 25.37 13.95 35.75
CA ALA A 133 25.39 14.93 34.69
C ALA A 133 26.16 16.18 35.18
N ARG A 134 27.25 16.54 34.51
CA ARG A 134 27.97 17.78 34.83
C ARG A 134 27.05 18.99 34.60
N SER A 135 27.15 19.99 35.47
CA SER A 135 26.40 21.24 35.36
C SER A 135 26.63 21.97 34.03
N ASN A 136 27.80 21.79 33.41
CA ASN A 136 28.17 22.36 32.12
C ASN A 136 27.86 21.45 30.92
N ARG A 137 27.02 20.43 31.06
CA ARG A 137 26.68 19.57 29.93
C ARG A 137 25.97 20.37 28.82
N PRO A 138 26.23 20.07 27.54
CA PRO A 138 25.43 20.65 26.48
C PRO A 138 23.96 20.24 26.66
N PRO A 139 23.00 21.18 26.53
CA PRO A 139 21.59 20.82 26.51
C PRO A 139 21.33 19.95 25.28
N VAL A 140 20.86 18.72 25.51
CA VAL A 140 20.35 17.88 24.41
C VAL A 140 18.97 18.41 24.05
N VAL A 141 18.92 19.33 23.09
CA VAL A 141 17.68 19.74 22.46
C VAL A 141 17.35 18.66 21.44
N ARG A 142 16.24 17.93 21.65
CA ARG A 142 15.69 17.10 20.59
C ARG A 142 15.18 18.03 19.51
N GLU A 143 15.99 18.26 18.49
CA GLU A 143 15.49 18.83 17.25
C GLU A 143 14.43 17.87 16.72
N ARG A 144 13.19 18.37 16.58
CA ARG A 144 12.27 17.72 15.66
C ARG A 144 12.96 17.78 14.30
N PRO A 145 12.98 16.69 13.51
CA PRO A 145 13.52 16.75 12.16
C PRO A 145 12.94 17.99 11.50
N ALA A 146 13.81 18.88 11.03
CA ALA A 146 13.39 20.16 10.48
C ALA A 146 12.31 19.86 9.46
N ARG A 147 11.07 20.31 9.73
CA ARG A 147 10.06 20.41 8.70
C ARG A 147 10.72 21.33 7.68
N LYS A 148 11.16 20.80 6.54
CA LYS A 148 11.69 21.63 5.46
C LYS A 148 10.58 22.65 5.21
N GLU A 149 10.78 23.88 5.67
CA GLU A 149 9.82 24.93 5.35
C GLU A 149 9.79 25.00 3.83
N PRO A 150 8.59 24.98 3.21
CA PRO A 150 8.51 25.21 1.78
C PRO A 150 9.22 26.53 1.52
N ARG A 151 10.29 26.49 0.72
CA ARG A 151 11.06 27.69 0.42
C ARG A 151 10.08 28.69 -0.19
N GLU A 152 10.10 29.95 0.25
CA GLU A 152 9.30 30.99 -0.39
C GLU A 152 9.61 31.00 -1.89
N GLY A 153 8.61 30.65 -2.70
CA GLY A 153 8.75 30.41 -4.14
C GLY A 153 8.46 28.98 -4.60
N ASP A 154 8.34 27.98 -3.71
CA ASP A 154 7.80 26.66 -4.04
C ASP A 154 6.27 26.76 -4.17
N THR A 155 5.82 27.37 -5.27
CA THR A 155 4.51 27.04 -5.86
C THR A 155 4.43 25.53 -5.98
N ALA A 156 3.26 24.94 -5.71
CA ALA A 156 2.93 23.51 -5.76
C ALA A 156 3.04 22.90 -7.18
N SER A 157 4.19 23.07 -7.81
CA SER A 157 4.47 22.86 -9.23
C SER A 157 5.95 22.53 -9.41
N ARG A 158 6.47 21.56 -8.66
CA ARG A 158 7.67 20.84 -9.09
C ARG A 158 7.24 19.48 -9.59
N ASP A 159 7.53 19.23 -10.87
CA ASP A 159 7.67 17.89 -11.41
C ASP A 159 8.62 17.12 -10.49
N PHE A 160 8.04 16.36 -9.56
CA PHE A 160 8.80 15.63 -8.57
C PHE A 160 9.40 14.40 -9.25
N HIS A 161 10.63 14.54 -9.74
CA HIS A 161 11.36 13.43 -10.30
C HIS A 161 11.89 12.55 -9.17
N LEU A 162 11.41 11.29 -9.13
CA LEU A 162 11.91 10.21 -8.26
C LEU A 162 13.44 10.10 -8.26
N SER A 163 14.08 10.52 -9.35
CA SER A 163 15.53 10.57 -9.56
C SER A 163 16.29 11.47 -8.56
N ASN A 164 15.63 12.43 -7.92
CA ASN A 164 16.25 13.31 -6.90
C ASN A 164 16.17 12.71 -5.48
N MET A 165 15.60 11.51 -5.40
CA MET A 165 15.65 10.48 -4.38
C MET A 165 16.95 10.22 -3.64
N THR A 166 17.14 10.60 -2.36
CA THR A 166 18.33 10.14 -1.61
C THR A 166 18.05 9.55 -0.22
N ASP A 167 16.84 9.67 0.31
CA ASP A 167 16.47 9.17 1.64
C ASP A 167 15.12 8.47 1.64
N HIS A 168 15.09 7.18 2.02
CA HIS A 168 13.86 6.38 2.07
C HIS A 168 12.85 6.90 3.09
N ARG A 169 13.27 7.71 4.07
CA ARG A 169 12.39 8.33 5.08
C ARG A 169 11.56 9.46 4.49
N GLU A 170 11.94 9.98 3.33
CA GLU A 170 11.13 10.93 2.56
C GLU A 170 9.97 10.23 1.82
N MET A 171 9.85 8.90 1.92
CA MET A 171 8.77 8.13 1.30
C MET A 171 7.72 7.66 2.30
N LYS A 172 6.48 7.58 1.82
CA LYS A 172 5.38 6.91 2.51
C LYS A 172 4.53 6.17 1.49
N VAL A 173 4.05 4.98 1.82
CA VAL A 173 3.08 4.26 0.98
C VAL A 173 1.69 4.66 1.43
N HIS A 174 0.84 5.05 0.48
CA HIS A 174 -0.56 5.33 0.72
C HIS A 174 -1.44 4.71 -0.38
N SER A 175 -1.72 3.41 -0.26
CA SER A 175 -2.35 2.60 -1.32
C SER A 175 -3.55 1.80 -0.82
N VAL A 176 -4.67 1.90 -1.55
CA VAL A 176 -5.82 1.00 -1.45
C VAL A 176 -5.76 -0.13 -2.49
N ILE A 177 -4.81 -0.08 -3.42
CA ILE A 177 -4.66 -1.06 -4.50
C ILE A 177 -3.55 -2.04 -4.18
N ASP A 178 -3.93 -3.29 -3.92
CA ASP A 178 -3.01 -4.42 -4.00
C ASP A 178 -2.90 -4.90 -5.45
N VAL A 179 -1.78 -4.60 -6.10
CA VAL A 179 -1.60 -4.87 -7.52
C VAL A 179 -1.75 -6.35 -7.84
N HIS A 180 -1.15 -7.24 -7.05
CA HIS A 180 -1.21 -8.68 -7.28
C HIS A 180 -2.65 -9.23 -7.17
N LEU A 181 -3.41 -8.77 -6.18
CA LEU A 181 -4.81 -9.16 -6.05
C LEU A 181 -5.67 -8.60 -7.18
N TRP A 182 -5.48 -7.34 -7.57
CA TRP A 182 -6.24 -6.73 -8.65
C TRP A 182 -5.96 -7.35 -10.01
N ASP A 183 -4.71 -7.73 -10.28
CA ASP A 183 -4.35 -8.41 -11.53
C ASP A 183 -4.99 -9.79 -11.60
N ARG A 184 -4.96 -10.54 -10.50
CA ARG A 184 -5.66 -11.84 -10.38
C ARG A 184 -7.18 -11.71 -10.42
N ALA A 185 -7.74 -10.62 -9.89
CA ALA A 185 -9.18 -10.40 -9.88
C ALA A 185 -9.73 -10.17 -11.29
N GLU A 186 -8.90 -9.66 -12.20
CA GLU A 186 -9.26 -9.29 -13.57
C GLU A 186 -10.49 -8.38 -13.58
N TRP A 187 -10.31 -7.13 -13.14
CA TRP A 187 -11.35 -6.12 -13.23
C TRP A 187 -11.67 -5.81 -14.69
N THR A 188 -12.95 -5.85 -15.06
CA THR A 188 -13.40 -5.74 -16.46
C THR A 188 -14.41 -4.62 -16.71
N GLY A 189 -15.05 -4.09 -15.66
CA GLY A 189 -16.06 -3.07 -15.85
C GLY A 189 -16.80 -2.67 -14.58
N ALA A 190 -17.82 -1.83 -14.75
CA ALA A 190 -18.73 -1.44 -13.69
C ALA A 190 -20.19 -1.59 -14.14
N ALA A 191 -21.03 -2.09 -13.26
CA ALA A 191 -22.48 -2.08 -13.43
C ALA A 191 -23.11 -1.12 -12.43
N TYR A 192 -24.27 -0.56 -12.80
CA TYR A 192 -25.01 0.39 -11.96
C TYR A 192 -26.45 -0.05 -11.81
N GLY A 193 -27.07 0.32 -10.70
CA GLY A 193 -28.48 0.04 -10.47
C GLY A 193 -28.90 0.29 -9.04
N VAL A 194 -30.01 -0.33 -8.66
CA VAL A 194 -30.57 -0.28 -7.31
C VAL A 194 -30.86 -1.72 -6.89
N ALA A 195 -30.28 -2.16 -5.76
CA ALA A 195 -30.46 -3.52 -5.27
C ALA A 195 -31.83 -3.71 -4.57
N HIS A 196 -32.34 -2.65 -3.94
CA HIS A 196 -33.63 -2.60 -3.27
C HIS A 196 -34.19 -1.17 -3.35
N PRO A 197 -35.51 -0.93 -3.53
CA PRO A 197 -36.06 0.42 -3.69
C PRO A 197 -35.70 1.42 -2.58
N GLU A 198 -35.48 0.93 -1.37
CA GLU A 198 -35.11 1.75 -0.20
C GLU A 198 -33.59 1.87 0.02
N ALA A 199 -32.79 1.13 -0.76
CA ALA A 199 -31.33 1.18 -0.66
C ALA A 199 -30.75 2.28 -1.57
N PRO A 200 -29.58 2.86 -1.21
CA PRO A 200 -28.83 3.69 -2.13
C PRO A 200 -28.52 2.96 -3.45
N PRO A 201 -28.33 3.68 -4.56
CA PRO A 201 -27.89 3.07 -5.81
C PRO A 201 -26.51 2.42 -5.62
N PHE A 202 -26.13 1.48 -6.49
CA PHE A 202 -24.86 0.80 -6.41
C PHE A 202 -23.95 1.10 -7.60
N ILE A 203 -22.65 1.00 -7.35
CA ILE A 203 -21.60 0.74 -8.35
C ILE A 203 -21.06 -0.67 -8.05
N ALA A 204 -21.21 -1.58 -8.99
CA ALA A 204 -20.70 -2.93 -8.88
C ALA A 204 -19.48 -3.12 -9.78
N LEU A 205 -18.30 -3.32 -9.19
CA LEU A 205 -17.08 -3.61 -9.91
C LEU A 205 -17.12 -5.06 -10.40
N MET A 206 -17.02 -5.25 -11.71
CA MET A 206 -17.15 -6.54 -12.37
C MET A 206 -15.80 -7.21 -12.53
N PHE A 207 -15.64 -8.40 -11.95
CA PHE A 207 -14.43 -9.19 -11.96
C PHE A 207 -14.67 -10.56 -12.62
N LYS A 208 -13.59 -11.20 -13.07
CA LYS A 208 -13.66 -12.60 -13.54
C LYS A 208 -13.33 -13.61 -12.46
N ASN A 209 -12.52 -13.24 -11.47
CA ASN A 209 -12.08 -14.15 -10.41
C ASN A 209 -12.77 -13.84 -9.07
N ARG A 210 -13.65 -14.75 -8.62
CA ARG A 210 -14.46 -14.59 -7.40
C ARG A 210 -13.61 -14.48 -6.14
N GLY A 211 -12.60 -15.34 -6.01
CA GLY A 211 -11.78 -15.41 -4.81
C GLY A 211 -10.92 -14.17 -4.61
N ALA A 212 -10.28 -13.69 -5.69
CA ALA A 212 -9.48 -12.47 -5.63
C ALA A 212 -10.36 -11.22 -5.44
N ALA A 213 -11.53 -11.14 -6.12
CA ALA A 213 -12.47 -10.04 -5.93
C ALA A 213 -13.01 -9.95 -4.50
N ALA A 214 -13.39 -11.09 -3.90
CA ALA A 214 -13.83 -11.14 -2.51
C ALA A 214 -12.75 -10.59 -1.57
N LYS A 215 -11.50 -11.05 -1.75
CA LYS A 215 -10.35 -10.62 -0.92
C LYS A 215 -10.05 -9.13 -1.01
N ILE A 216 -10.22 -8.50 -2.18
CA ILE A 216 -10.09 -7.04 -2.32
C ILE A 216 -11.06 -6.33 -1.36
N PHE A 217 -12.34 -6.72 -1.40
CA PHE A 217 -13.37 -6.08 -0.59
C PHE A 217 -13.31 -6.47 0.89
N GLU A 218 -12.94 -7.71 1.22
CA GLU A 218 -12.68 -8.13 2.60
C GLU A 218 -11.57 -7.28 3.22
N ARG A 219 -10.47 -7.02 2.49
CA ARG A 219 -9.36 -6.19 2.99
C ARG A 219 -9.73 -4.72 3.09
N TRP A 220 -10.51 -4.20 2.15
CA TRP A 220 -11.06 -2.86 2.29
C TRP A 220 -11.97 -2.74 3.51
N ARG A 221 -12.80 -3.75 3.79
CA ARG A 221 -13.66 -3.76 4.98
C ARG A 221 -12.88 -3.95 6.29
N GLU A 222 -11.81 -4.75 6.30
CA GLU A 222 -10.90 -4.86 7.46
C GLU A 222 -10.24 -3.51 7.77
N ARG A 223 -9.89 -2.72 6.75
CA ARG A 223 -9.22 -1.42 6.89
C ARG A 223 -10.18 -0.26 7.18
N PHE A 224 -11.32 -0.21 6.50
CA PHE A 224 -12.20 0.96 6.45
C PHE A 224 -13.59 0.69 7.02
N GLY A 225 -13.93 -0.56 7.31
CA GLY A 225 -15.27 -0.98 7.74
C GLY A 225 -16.24 -1.14 6.56
N SER A 226 -17.52 -1.37 6.89
CA SER A 226 -18.61 -1.40 5.88
C SER A 226 -19.03 -0.01 5.39
N ILE A 227 -18.48 1.06 5.98
CA ILE A 227 -18.72 2.46 5.60
C ILE A 227 -17.36 3.14 5.51
N ASP A 228 -16.98 3.62 4.33
CA ASP A 228 -15.71 4.34 4.14
C ASP A 228 -15.83 5.80 4.62
N LEU A 229 -15.90 5.99 5.94
CA LEU A 229 -16.19 7.27 6.59
C LEU A 229 -15.19 8.38 6.23
N LYS A 230 -13.93 8.03 5.96
CA LYS A 230 -12.87 8.98 5.62
C LYS A 230 -12.69 9.18 4.11
N GLU A 231 -13.45 8.42 3.32
CA GLU A 231 -13.41 8.42 1.86
C GLU A 231 -12.00 8.07 1.35
N GLU A 232 -11.38 7.05 1.95
CA GLU A 232 -10.01 6.58 1.64
C GLU A 232 -9.93 5.97 0.24
N ILE A 233 -11.01 5.35 -0.24
CA ILE A 233 -11.11 4.80 -1.60
C ILE A 233 -11.63 5.91 -2.53
N HIS A 234 -10.75 6.44 -3.37
CA HIS A 234 -11.10 7.39 -4.42
C HIS A 234 -11.65 6.65 -5.63
N ILE A 235 -12.86 7.03 -6.07
CA ILE A 235 -13.44 6.60 -7.34
C ILE A 235 -13.68 7.84 -8.20
N GLY A 236 -12.99 7.88 -9.34
CA GLY A 236 -13.09 8.92 -10.35
C GLY A 236 -13.71 8.39 -11.64
N VAL A 237 -14.53 9.21 -12.28
CA VAL A 237 -15.16 8.96 -13.58
C VAL A 237 -14.82 10.12 -14.51
N VAL A 238 -14.20 9.82 -15.63
CA VAL A 238 -13.81 10.81 -16.66
C VAL A 238 -14.66 10.60 -17.90
N ARG A 239 -15.49 11.60 -18.23
CA ARG A 239 -16.42 11.55 -19.36
C ARG A 239 -15.88 12.37 -20.53
N ARG A 240 -16.38 12.10 -21.74
CA ARG A 240 -16.10 12.90 -22.94
C ARG A 240 -14.60 13.01 -23.28
N PHE A 241 -13.83 11.95 -23.06
CA PHE A 241 -12.41 11.90 -23.48
C PHE A 241 -12.23 11.50 -24.95
N SER A 242 -13.30 11.03 -25.61
CA SER A 242 -13.33 10.67 -27.03
C SER A 242 -14.49 11.38 -27.72
N THR A 243 -14.21 12.03 -28.85
CA THR A 243 -15.20 12.66 -29.73
C THR A 243 -15.92 11.62 -30.60
N GLU A 244 -15.22 10.57 -31.01
CA GLU A 244 -15.77 9.46 -31.81
C GLU A 244 -16.72 8.57 -31.01
N HIS A 245 -16.42 8.39 -29.72
CA HIS A 245 -17.23 7.58 -28.81
C HIS A 245 -17.68 8.38 -27.58
N PRO A 246 -18.69 9.26 -27.73
CA PRO A 246 -19.04 10.22 -26.69
C PRO A 246 -19.66 9.60 -25.42
N ALA A 247 -20.15 8.36 -25.50
CA ALA A 247 -20.69 7.59 -24.38
C ALA A 247 -19.61 6.82 -23.60
N HIS A 248 -18.40 6.69 -24.15
CA HIS A 248 -17.29 6.04 -23.45
C HIS A 248 -16.84 6.93 -22.29
N TYR A 249 -16.51 6.30 -21.17
CA TYR A 249 -16.01 6.99 -19.99
C TYR A 249 -14.90 6.17 -19.32
N GLY A 250 -13.95 6.86 -18.72
CA GLY A 250 -12.91 6.27 -17.91
C GLY A 250 -13.37 6.11 -16.47
N MET A 251 -12.98 5.03 -15.82
CA MET A 251 -13.07 4.90 -14.37
C MET A 251 -11.66 4.72 -13.80
N VAL A 252 -11.36 5.42 -12.71
CA VAL A 252 -10.11 5.29 -11.95
C VAL A 252 -10.42 5.01 -10.49
N ILE A 253 -9.68 4.07 -9.91
CA ILE A 253 -9.73 3.70 -8.51
C ILE A 253 -8.33 3.82 -7.94
N THR A 254 -8.19 4.59 -6.86
CA THR A 254 -6.92 4.82 -6.17
C THR A 254 -7.19 5.23 -4.73
N SER A 255 -6.16 5.47 -3.93
CA SER A 255 -6.36 6.06 -2.60
C SER A 255 -6.68 7.53 -2.74
N LYS A 256 -7.38 8.08 -1.76
CA LYS A 256 -7.48 9.52 -1.57
C LYS A 256 -6.08 10.14 -1.50
N PHE A 257 -5.83 11.19 -2.27
CA PHE A 257 -4.56 11.91 -2.14
C PHE A 257 -4.47 12.58 -0.76
N PRO A 258 -3.35 12.43 -0.03
CA PRO A 258 -3.13 13.16 1.20
C PRO A 258 -3.14 14.66 0.90
N LYS A 259 -4.14 15.40 1.43
CA LYS A 259 -4.23 16.86 1.24
C LYS A 259 -3.38 17.64 2.25
N ASP A 260 -2.80 16.97 3.24
CA ASP A 260 -1.99 17.62 4.27
C ASP A 260 -0.62 18.01 3.71
N SER A 261 -0.43 19.32 3.48
CA SER A 261 0.86 19.97 3.23
C SER A 261 1.84 19.89 4.42
N ALA A 262 1.45 19.21 5.51
CA ALA A 262 2.26 19.04 6.70
C ALA A 262 3.20 17.83 6.64
N ASP A 263 2.88 16.83 5.83
CA ASP A 263 3.73 15.67 5.62
C ASP A 263 4.50 15.87 4.31
N SER A 264 5.78 16.27 4.40
CA SER A 264 6.62 16.54 3.22
C SER A 264 7.08 15.27 2.49
N ARG A 265 6.56 14.10 2.88
CA ARG A 265 6.93 12.80 2.29
C ARG A 265 6.17 12.53 1.00
N VAL A 266 6.87 11.95 0.03
CA VAL A 266 6.29 11.50 -1.23
C VAL A 266 5.42 10.27 -0.97
N ALA A 267 4.13 10.39 -1.31
CA ALA A 267 3.18 9.29 -1.21
C ALA A 267 3.26 8.39 -2.45
N MET A 268 3.68 7.14 -2.28
CA MET A 268 3.54 6.09 -3.29
C MET A 268 2.11 5.58 -3.29
N MET A 269 1.46 5.65 -4.45
CA MET A 269 0.06 5.27 -4.61
C MET A 269 -0.07 4.42 -5.88
N ALA A 270 -0.68 3.25 -5.74
CA ALA A 270 -1.07 2.46 -6.90
C ALA A 270 -2.50 2.82 -7.31
N SER A 271 -2.77 2.76 -8.61
CA SER A 271 -4.10 2.99 -9.18
C SER A 271 -4.49 1.86 -10.13
N ARG A 272 -5.80 1.74 -10.36
CA ARG A 272 -6.40 0.92 -11.42
C ARG A 272 -7.32 1.80 -12.24
N SER A 273 -7.22 1.72 -13.55
CA SER A 273 -8.07 2.52 -14.44
C SER A 273 -8.48 1.74 -15.68
N LEU A 274 -9.74 1.88 -16.06
CA LEU A 274 -10.36 1.12 -17.14
C LEU A 274 -11.26 2.03 -17.99
N THR A 275 -11.27 1.78 -19.30
CA THR A 275 -12.21 2.43 -20.23
C THR A 275 -13.48 1.61 -20.30
N MET A 276 -14.61 2.25 -20.13
CA MET A 276 -15.93 1.66 -20.27
C MET A 276 -16.49 2.04 -21.64
N GLU A 277 -16.97 1.04 -22.38
CA GLU A 277 -17.39 1.17 -23.77
C GLU A 277 -18.89 0.85 -23.96
N PRO A 278 -19.80 1.57 -23.26
CA PRO A 278 -21.22 1.32 -23.44
C PRO A 278 -21.71 1.91 -24.77
N ALA A 279 -22.71 1.27 -25.36
CA ALA A 279 -23.37 1.78 -26.58
C ALA A 279 -24.07 3.13 -26.37
N ASN A 280 -24.48 3.45 -25.13
CA ASN A 280 -25.08 4.72 -24.75
C ASN A 280 -24.83 5.02 -23.27
N ASP A 281 -25.15 6.24 -22.85
CA ASP A 281 -24.84 6.75 -21.52
C ASP A 281 -25.97 6.55 -20.47
N THR A 282 -27.04 5.84 -20.85
CA THR A 282 -28.27 5.72 -20.03
C THR A 282 -27.98 5.19 -18.63
N ASN A 283 -27.20 4.12 -18.50
CA ASN A 283 -26.94 3.48 -17.21
C ASN A 283 -26.14 4.38 -16.26
N LEU A 284 -25.10 5.06 -16.77
CA LEU A 284 -24.28 5.96 -15.97
C LEU A 284 -25.10 7.20 -15.57
N SER A 285 -25.80 7.84 -16.51
CA SER A 285 -26.63 9.01 -16.22
C SER A 285 -27.74 8.71 -15.22
N ALA A 286 -28.47 7.61 -15.40
CA ALA A 286 -29.51 7.19 -14.46
C ALA A 286 -28.95 6.96 -13.04
N PHE A 287 -27.77 6.34 -12.95
CA PHE A 287 -27.07 6.17 -11.68
C PHE A 287 -26.68 7.51 -11.05
N LEU A 288 -26.12 8.45 -11.80
CA LEU A 288 -25.71 9.75 -11.29
C LEU A 288 -26.90 10.55 -10.75
N ASP A 289 -28.07 10.47 -11.40
CA ASP A 289 -29.31 11.10 -10.92
C ASP A 289 -29.83 10.47 -9.63
N LEU A 290 -29.74 9.14 -9.50
CA LEU A 290 -30.07 8.44 -8.26
C LEU A 290 -29.09 8.79 -7.14
N TYR A 291 -27.79 8.80 -7.44
CA TYR A 291 -26.73 9.13 -6.50
C TYR A 291 -26.86 10.56 -5.98
N LYS A 292 -27.15 11.53 -6.86
CA LYS A 292 -27.39 12.93 -6.48
C LYS A 292 -28.54 13.07 -5.49
N ARG A 293 -29.59 12.26 -5.61
CA ARG A 293 -30.75 12.24 -4.69
C ARG A 293 -30.44 11.52 -3.37
N ALA A 294 -29.72 10.40 -3.43
CA ALA A 294 -29.41 9.58 -2.27
C ALA A 294 -28.24 10.14 -1.42
N GLY A 295 -27.31 10.87 -2.02
CA GLY A 295 -26.09 11.38 -1.37
C GLY A 295 -25.11 10.27 -0.93
N ALA A 296 -25.30 9.05 -1.42
CA ALA A 296 -24.48 7.88 -1.14
C ALA A 296 -24.70 6.80 -2.19
N TYR A 297 -23.77 5.84 -2.28
CA TYR A 297 -23.90 4.63 -3.08
C TYR A 297 -23.24 3.44 -2.40
N LEU A 298 -23.67 2.24 -2.77
CA LEU A 298 -23.03 0.99 -2.38
C LEU A 298 -21.96 0.64 -3.42
N LEU A 299 -20.70 0.52 -2.98
CA LEU A 299 -19.64 -0.09 -3.79
C LEU A 299 -19.65 -1.60 -3.54
N MET A 300 -19.78 -2.39 -4.60
CA MET A 300 -19.98 -3.83 -4.49
C MET A 300 -19.05 -4.60 -5.43
N PRO A 301 -18.57 -5.79 -5.03
CA PRO A 301 -17.96 -6.72 -5.96
C PRO A 301 -19.03 -7.54 -6.69
N ALA A 302 -18.84 -7.73 -7.99
CA ALA A 302 -19.66 -8.61 -8.81
C ALA A 302 -18.81 -9.44 -9.78
N LEU A 303 -19.38 -10.54 -10.23
CA LEU A 303 -18.77 -11.48 -11.16
C LEU A 303 -19.46 -11.37 -12.51
N ILE A 304 -18.65 -11.30 -13.56
CA ILE A 304 -19.10 -11.42 -14.94
C ILE A 304 -18.51 -12.68 -15.55
N THR A 305 -19.38 -13.54 -16.06
CA THR A 305 -19.00 -14.76 -16.80
C THR A 305 -19.69 -14.71 -18.16
N PRO A 306 -19.01 -15.05 -19.27
CA PRO A 306 -19.62 -15.03 -20.59
C PRO A 306 -20.94 -15.81 -20.62
N GLY A 307 -22.01 -15.18 -21.13
CA GLY A 307 -23.34 -15.78 -21.24
C GLY A 307 -24.13 -15.90 -19.93
N GLN A 308 -23.62 -15.38 -18.81
CA GLN A 308 -24.32 -15.37 -17.53
C GLN A 308 -24.70 -13.96 -17.10
N THR A 309 -25.76 -13.86 -16.30
CA THR A 309 -26.13 -12.62 -15.62
C THR A 309 -25.09 -12.25 -14.58
N LEU A 310 -24.99 -10.94 -14.30
CA LEU A 310 -24.13 -10.40 -13.24
C LEU A 310 -24.45 -11.08 -11.89
N GLN A 311 -23.43 -11.56 -11.18
CA GLN A 311 -23.58 -12.19 -9.86
C GLN A 311 -22.87 -11.35 -8.81
N PHE A 312 -23.61 -10.81 -7.85
CA PHE A 312 -23.01 -10.08 -6.73
C PHE A 312 -22.30 -11.05 -5.76
N ILE A 313 -21.23 -10.59 -5.10
CA ILE A 313 -20.69 -11.28 -3.94
C ILE A 313 -21.32 -10.67 -2.69
N ASP A 314 -22.20 -11.43 -2.06
CA ASP A 314 -22.99 -10.96 -0.93
C ASP A 314 -22.14 -10.58 0.29
N GLY A 315 -22.67 -9.67 1.10
CA GLY A 315 -22.07 -9.29 2.39
C GLY A 315 -20.79 -8.48 2.30
N LEU A 316 -20.29 -8.13 1.12
CA LEU A 316 -19.01 -7.42 0.91
C LEU A 316 -19.15 -5.97 0.43
N HIS A 317 -20.34 -5.38 0.50
CA HIS A 317 -20.54 -3.98 0.08
C HIS A 317 -19.86 -2.98 1.03
N ILE A 318 -19.50 -1.82 0.50
CA ILE A 318 -18.98 -0.67 1.24
C ILE A 318 -19.83 0.56 0.89
N LEU A 319 -20.40 1.22 1.90
CA LEU A 319 -21.13 2.47 1.70
C LEU A 319 -20.13 3.61 1.45
N LYS A 320 -20.33 4.34 0.36
CA LYS A 320 -19.53 5.49 -0.10
C LYS A 320 -20.38 6.75 -0.19
N ARG A 321 -19.79 7.92 0.05
CA ARG A 321 -20.46 9.23 -0.13
C ARG A 321 -19.75 10.15 -1.12
N SER A 322 -18.51 9.86 -1.51
CA SER A 322 -17.78 10.61 -2.53
C SER A 322 -17.68 9.81 -3.82
N LEU A 323 -17.98 10.49 -4.92
CA LEU A 323 -17.75 10.06 -6.29
C LEU A 323 -17.31 11.28 -7.07
N HIS A 324 -16.16 11.19 -7.74
CA HIS A 324 -15.62 12.28 -8.53
C HIS A 324 -15.98 12.07 -9.98
N VAL A 325 -16.75 12.98 -10.58
CA VAL A 325 -17.15 12.91 -11.99
C VAL A 325 -16.70 14.18 -12.69
N LYS A 326 -15.87 14.04 -13.72
CA LYS A 326 -15.33 15.18 -14.49
C LYS A 326 -15.48 14.94 -15.98
N MET A 327 -15.66 16.02 -16.74
CA MET A 327 -15.39 15.97 -18.18
C MET A 327 -13.89 15.99 -18.38
N ALA A 328 -13.39 15.35 -19.45
CA ALA A 328 -11.96 15.31 -19.74
C ALA A 328 -11.33 16.72 -19.84
N VAL A 329 -12.07 17.68 -20.39
CA VAL A 329 -11.68 19.09 -20.48
C VAL A 329 -11.53 19.79 -19.12
N ASP A 330 -12.24 19.31 -18.10
CA ASP A 330 -12.21 19.88 -16.74
C ASP A 330 -11.15 19.20 -15.85
N VAL A 331 -10.39 18.23 -16.37
CA VAL A 331 -9.32 17.56 -15.63
C VAL A 331 -8.05 18.41 -15.69
N GLY A 332 -7.75 19.08 -14.58
CA GLY A 332 -6.53 19.85 -14.40
C GLY A 332 -5.30 18.96 -14.14
N PRO A 333 -4.06 19.47 -14.25
CA PRO A 333 -2.82 18.70 -14.19
C PRO A 333 -2.57 17.97 -12.85
N HIS A 334 -3.17 18.45 -11.76
CA HIS A 334 -3.02 17.85 -10.43
C HIS A 334 -4.23 17.03 -9.99
N ASP A 335 -5.22 16.87 -10.87
CA ASP A 335 -6.38 16.05 -10.57
C ASP A 335 -6.04 14.56 -10.60
N THR A 336 -6.64 13.82 -9.68
CA THR A 336 -6.51 12.36 -9.59
C THR A 336 -6.95 11.66 -10.87
N GLU A 337 -7.90 12.24 -11.59
CA GLU A 337 -8.40 11.75 -12.87
C GLU A 337 -7.32 11.68 -13.97
N ASN A 338 -6.17 12.38 -13.81
CA ASN A 338 -5.02 12.19 -14.69
C ASN A 338 -4.42 10.79 -14.66
N LEU A 339 -4.61 10.04 -13.58
CA LEU A 339 -4.21 8.63 -13.51
C LEU A 339 -4.96 7.76 -14.54
N PHE A 340 -6.06 8.26 -15.12
CA PHE A 340 -6.70 7.66 -16.30
C PHE A 340 -6.19 8.26 -17.63
N LEU A 341 -6.12 9.60 -17.74
CA LEU A 341 -5.82 10.30 -19.00
C LEU A 341 -4.34 10.23 -19.40
N ALA A 342 -3.41 10.46 -18.47
CA ALA A 342 -1.98 10.59 -18.77
C ALA A 342 -1.37 9.32 -19.39
N PRO A 343 -1.62 8.11 -18.85
CA PRO A 343 -1.08 6.88 -19.45
C PRO A 343 -1.63 6.59 -20.85
N ARG A 344 -2.74 7.22 -21.22
CA ARG A 344 -3.40 7.07 -22.53
C ARG A 344 -3.06 8.21 -23.50
N GLY A 345 -2.25 9.19 -23.09
CA GLY A 345 -1.90 10.34 -23.92
C GLY A 345 -3.08 11.30 -24.17
N LEU A 346 -4.09 11.32 -23.29
CA LEU A 346 -5.34 12.08 -23.48
C LEU A 346 -5.41 13.39 -22.66
N GLN A 347 -4.28 13.88 -22.17
CA GLN A 347 -4.24 15.14 -21.40
C GLN A 347 -4.36 16.34 -22.32
N HIS A 348 -5.11 17.36 -21.91
CA HIS A 348 -5.14 18.65 -22.62
C HIS A 348 -3.86 19.45 -22.34
N GLY A 349 -3.24 20.01 -23.40
CA GLY A 349 -2.09 20.93 -23.29
C GLY A 349 -0.70 20.34 -23.62
N LYS A 350 -0.62 19.33 -24.51
CA LYS A 350 0.65 18.82 -25.07
C LYS A 350 0.82 19.10 -26.58
N ASP A 351 0.28 20.23 -27.04
CA ASP A 351 0.60 20.82 -28.35
C ASP A 351 1.38 22.12 -28.17
#